data_AF-A0A1H5G1G6-F1
#
_entry.id   AF-A0A1H5G1G6-F1
#
_cell.length_a   1.000
_cell.length_b   1.000
_cell.length_c   1.000
_cell.angle_alpha   90.00
_cell.angle_beta   90.00
_cell.angle_gamma   90.00
#
_symmetry.space_group_name_H-M   'P 1'
#
loop_
_entity.id
_entity.type
_entity.pdbx_description
1 polymer ?
#
loop_
_entity_poly.entity_id
_entity_poly.type
_entity_poly.pdbx_seq_one_letter_code
_entity_poly.pdbx_strand_id
1 'polypeptide(L)'
;MDSRLNAFLERADAVLARLEPLLPAPRQAIDWNQCLAARWQREGRSGFLLPLDVSLDMRLSDLIGVDRQREQLARNTQQFIEGLPANHALLWGSRGTGKSSMVRALLAQHAKAGLRLIEIERDHLADLPRVVEQLLKLPQRFILFCDDLSFEAGESDYRVLKSVLDGSLEQAPDNVLLYATSNRRHLVPENQSDNDNWKRVDGELHPSEAVEDKIALSDRFGLWLSFYPFTQEHFLDVVEHWIGELANKAGLQWQRDEALDILAVRWATGRGNRNGRCAYQFARYWVGLKLLERQP
;
A
#
# COMPACT_ATOMS: atom_id res chain seq x y z
N MET A 1 23.74 42.76 36.92
CA MET A 1 23.58 41.49 36.17
C MET A 1 24.91 41.20 35.50
N ASP A 2 25.52 40.06 35.82
CA ASP A 2 26.93 39.75 35.65
C ASP A 2 27.41 39.76 34.19
N SER A 3 28.47 40.50 33.89
CA SER A 3 29.09 40.53 32.54
C SER A 3 29.55 39.15 32.07
N ARG A 4 29.89 38.25 33.00
CA ARG A 4 30.21 36.85 32.71
C ARG A 4 29.01 36.05 32.21
N LEU A 5 27.80 36.36 32.69
CA LEU A 5 26.58 35.72 32.23
C LEU A 5 26.28 36.13 30.79
N ASN A 6 26.42 37.41 30.45
CA ASN A 6 26.20 37.89 29.08
C ASN A 6 27.19 37.27 28.08
N ALA A 7 28.48 37.23 28.41
CA ALA A 7 29.48 36.58 27.55
C ALA A 7 29.23 35.06 27.38
N PHE A 8 28.68 34.40 28.40
CA PHE A 8 28.25 33.01 28.29
C PHE A 8 27.04 32.86 27.36
N LEU A 9 26.02 33.71 27.49
CA LEU A 9 24.82 33.68 26.66
C LEU A 9 25.14 33.95 25.17
N GLU A 10 25.98 34.93 24.86
CA GLU A 10 26.42 35.18 23.47
C GLU A 10 27.14 33.97 22.87
N ARG A 11 27.97 33.29 23.67
CA ARG A 11 28.70 32.10 23.24
C ARG A 11 27.77 30.90 23.09
N ALA A 12 26.75 30.78 23.94
CA ALA A 12 25.71 29.77 23.83
C ALA A 12 24.86 30.00 22.57
N ASP A 13 24.40 31.22 22.31
CA ASP A 13 23.64 31.59 21.10
C ASP A 13 24.44 31.32 19.82
N ALA A 14 25.73 31.64 19.80
CA ALA A 14 26.59 31.32 18.66
C ALA A 14 26.71 29.80 18.38
N VAL A 15 26.66 28.97 19.43
CA VAL A 15 26.64 27.51 19.28
C VAL A 15 25.24 27.03 18.87
N LEU A 16 24.18 27.55 19.49
CA LEU A 16 22.79 27.22 19.17
C LEU A 16 22.47 27.56 17.72
N ALA A 17 22.87 28.73 17.22
CA ALA A 17 22.68 29.12 15.82
C ALA A 17 23.40 28.20 14.81
N ARG A 18 24.46 27.50 15.23
CA ARG A 18 25.14 26.48 14.42
C ARG A 18 24.51 25.10 14.55
N LEU A 19 23.84 24.82 15.67
CA LEU A 19 23.14 23.57 15.92
C LEU A 19 21.72 23.58 15.34
N GLU A 20 21.03 24.72 15.36
CA GLU A 20 19.64 24.85 14.92
C GLU A 20 19.40 24.35 13.48
N PRO A 21 20.28 24.63 12.48
CA PRO A 21 20.16 24.06 11.14
C PRO A 21 20.38 22.54 11.08
N LEU A 22 20.97 21.93 12.11
CA LEU A 22 21.21 20.49 12.22
C LEU A 22 20.11 19.77 13.01
N LEU A 23 19.25 20.52 13.72
CA LEU A 23 18.14 19.94 14.46
C LEU A 23 16.96 19.67 13.52
N PRO A 24 16.25 18.54 13.71
CA PRO A 24 14.97 18.31 13.05
C PRO A 24 14.02 19.49 13.23
N ALA A 25 13.33 19.87 12.16
CA ALA A 25 12.27 20.87 12.27
C ALA A 25 11.22 20.41 13.30
N PRO A 26 10.74 21.28 14.19
CA PRO A 26 9.68 20.92 15.13
C PRO A 26 8.43 20.54 14.33
N ARG A 27 7.99 19.29 14.48
CA ARG A 27 6.84 18.75 13.76
C ARG A 27 5.58 18.91 14.59
N GLN A 28 4.53 19.43 13.97
CA GLN A 28 3.22 19.46 14.60
C GLN A 28 2.64 18.04 14.65
N ALA A 29 1.93 17.73 15.73
CA ALA A 29 1.17 16.49 15.83
C ALA A 29 0.08 16.48 14.75
N ILE A 30 -0.14 15.31 14.14
CA ILE A 30 -1.20 15.14 13.15
C ILE A 30 -2.57 15.19 13.85
N ASP A 31 -3.46 16.06 13.38
CA ASP A 31 -4.87 16.01 13.73
C ASP A 31 -5.57 14.92 12.92
N TRP A 32 -5.70 13.74 13.51
CA TRP A 32 -6.36 12.59 12.89
C TRP A 32 -7.87 12.76 12.72
N ASN A 33 -8.49 13.83 13.23
CA ASN A 33 -9.88 14.14 12.91
C ASN A 33 -10.02 14.70 11.49
N GLN A 34 -8.97 15.33 10.96
CA GLN A 34 -8.95 15.94 9.63
C GLN A 34 -8.08 15.16 8.65
N CYS A 35 -6.93 14.68 9.13
CA CYS A 35 -5.98 13.93 8.32
C CYS A 35 -6.46 12.49 8.12
N LEU A 36 -6.60 12.07 6.86
CA LEU A 36 -7.07 10.72 6.51
C LEU A 36 -5.94 9.72 6.31
N ALA A 37 -4.79 10.18 5.82
CA ALA A 37 -3.62 9.34 5.67
C ALA A 37 -2.32 10.07 5.98
N ALA A 38 -1.31 9.32 6.35
CA ALA A 38 0.06 9.81 6.51
C ALA A 38 1.05 8.83 5.88
N ARG A 39 2.30 9.27 5.70
CA ARG A 39 3.43 8.41 5.35
C ARG A 39 4.48 8.46 6.46
N TRP A 40 5.02 7.32 6.83
CA TRP A 40 6.20 7.28 7.67
C TRP A 40 7.44 7.71 6.89
N GLN A 41 8.12 8.74 7.37
CA GLN A 41 9.41 9.19 6.86
C GLN A 41 10.48 9.03 7.92
N ARG A 42 11.63 8.51 7.49
CA ARG A 42 12.80 8.40 8.34
C ARG A 42 13.66 9.66 8.20
N GLU A 43 14.12 10.16 9.33
CA GLU A 43 15.06 11.28 9.40
C GLU A 43 16.20 10.93 10.35
N GLY A 44 17.33 10.50 9.77
CA GLY A 44 18.47 10.01 10.54
C GLY A 44 18.14 8.77 11.36
N ARG A 45 18.14 8.90 12.69
CA ARG A 45 17.86 7.81 13.65
C ARG A 45 16.42 7.81 14.17
N SER A 46 15.65 8.85 13.87
CA SER A 46 14.23 8.95 14.19
C SER A 46 13.39 8.86 12.92
N GLY A 47 12.07 8.93 13.08
CA GLY A 47 11.15 9.12 11.99
C GLY A 47 9.89 9.80 12.47
N PHE A 48 9.02 10.14 11.54
CA PHE A 48 7.81 10.90 11.78
C PHE A 48 6.73 10.55 10.76
N LEU A 49 5.49 10.85 11.12
CA LEU A 49 4.36 10.74 10.21
C LEU A 49 4.20 12.08 9.47
N LEU A 50 4.31 12.04 8.14
CA LEU A 50 4.01 13.16 7.27
C LEU A 50 2.55 13.03 6.79
N PRO A 51 1.65 13.99 7.08
CA PRO A 51 0.27 13.94 6.58
C PRO A 51 0.25 13.96 5.04
N LEU A 52 -0.69 13.22 4.47
CA LEU A 52 -0.89 13.13 3.03
C LEU A 52 -2.23 13.75 2.64
N ASP A 53 -2.22 14.56 1.59
CA ASP A 53 -3.44 14.98 0.90
C ASP A 53 -3.91 13.85 0.00
N VAL A 54 -5.00 13.18 0.39
CA VAL A 54 -5.55 12.02 -0.31
C VAL A 54 -6.76 12.43 -1.14
N SER A 55 -6.71 12.19 -2.45
CA SER A 55 -7.92 12.17 -3.27
C SER A 55 -8.65 10.84 -3.06
N LEU A 56 -9.94 10.92 -2.73
CA LEU A 56 -10.83 9.78 -2.50
C LEU A 56 -11.75 9.52 -3.71
N ASP A 57 -11.30 9.85 -4.92
CA ASP A 57 -12.14 9.80 -6.12
C ASP A 57 -12.44 8.38 -6.60
N MET A 58 -11.66 7.39 -6.15
CA MET A 58 -11.79 5.99 -6.54
C MET A 58 -12.64 5.22 -5.54
N ARG A 59 -13.72 4.61 -6.02
CA ARG A 59 -14.61 3.75 -5.24
C ARG A 59 -14.25 2.29 -5.44
N LEU A 60 -14.64 1.44 -4.49
CA LEU A 60 -14.48 0.00 -4.64
C LEU A 60 -15.27 -0.57 -5.83
N SER A 61 -16.37 0.07 -6.23
CA SER A 61 -17.14 -0.30 -7.42
C SER A 61 -16.38 -0.06 -8.73
N ASP A 62 -15.32 0.76 -8.72
CA ASP A 62 -14.53 1.05 -9.91
C ASP A 62 -13.47 -0.04 -10.18
N LEU A 63 -13.35 -1.04 -9.29
CA LEU A 63 -12.45 -2.18 -9.41
C LEU A 63 -13.20 -3.39 -10.00
N ILE A 64 -13.30 -3.42 -11.32
CA ILE A 64 -14.01 -4.48 -12.06
C ILE A 64 -13.25 -5.81 -11.99
N GLY A 65 -13.97 -6.93 -11.87
CA GLY A 65 -13.45 -8.31 -11.95
C GLY A 65 -12.61 -8.76 -10.76
N VAL A 66 -12.70 -8.05 -9.63
CA VAL A 66 -12.08 -8.42 -8.35
C VAL A 66 -13.11 -8.45 -7.21
N ASP A 67 -14.37 -8.79 -7.55
CA ASP A 67 -15.51 -8.73 -6.63
C ASP A 67 -15.31 -9.56 -5.37
N ARG A 68 -14.78 -10.77 -5.52
CA ARG A 68 -14.51 -11.67 -4.38
C ARG A 68 -13.44 -11.08 -3.45
N GLN A 69 -12.34 -10.59 -4.01
CA GLN A 69 -11.24 -9.99 -3.24
C GLN A 69 -11.73 -8.73 -2.51
N ARG A 70 -12.52 -7.90 -3.21
CA ARG A 70 -13.17 -6.71 -2.67
C ARG A 70 -14.08 -7.07 -1.49
N GLU A 71 -14.97 -8.05 -1.64
CA GLU A 71 -15.89 -8.45 -0.57
C GLU A 71 -15.16 -9.00 0.65
N GLN A 72 -14.13 -9.82 0.45
CA GLN A 72 -13.33 -10.37 1.53
C GLN A 72 -12.58 -9.28 2.30
N LEU A 73 -11.90 -8.37 1.59
CA LEU A 73 -11.15 -7.29 2.23
C LEU A 73 -12.08 -6.27 2.91
N ALA A 74 -13.20 -5.92 2.27
CA ALA A 74 -14.19 -5.02 2.84
C ALA A 74 -14.82 -5.59 4.11
N ARG A 75 -15.16 -6.88 4.13
CA ARG A 75 -15.67 -7.54 5.34
C ARG A 75 -14.65 -7.52 6.48
N ASN A 76 -13.39 -7.85 6.19
CA ASN A 76 -12.32 -7.81 7.20
C ASN A 76 -12.08 -6.38 7.72
N THR A 77 -12.15 -5.39 6.83
CA THR A 77 -12.00 -3.97 7.21
C THR A 77 -13.18 -3.50 8.06
N GLN A 78 -14.40 -3.92 7.72
CA GLN A 78 -15.59 -3.60 8.51
C GLN A 78 -15.51 -4.20 9.92
N GLN A 79 -15.10 -5.47 10.04
CA GLN A 79 -14.85 -6.10 11.34
C GLN A 79 -13.88 -5.27 12.18
N PHE A 80 -12.76 -4.88 11.60
CA PHE A 80 -11.76 -4.05 12.27
C PHE A 80 -12.31 -2.70 12.76
N ILE A 81 -13.09 -2.01 11.92
CA ILE A 81 -13.71 -0.73 12.26
C ILE A 81 -14.67 -0.89 13.45
N GLU A 82 -15.48 -1.95 13.43
CA GLU A 82 -16.43 -2.26 14.50
C GLU A 82 -15.76 -2.78 15.78
N GLY A 83 -14.43 -2.97 15.80
CA GLY A 83 -13.71 -3.54 16.94
C GLY A 83 -13.90 -5.05 17.09
N LEU A 84 -14.31 -5.73 16.02
CA LEU A 84 -14.39 -7.18 15.93
C LEU A 84 -13.04 -7.78 15.47
N PRO A 85 -12.79 -9.07 15.74
CA PRO A 85 -11.58 -9.74 15.25
C PRO A 85 -11.44 -9.63 13.72
N ALA A 86 -10.26 -9.22 13.28
CA ALA A 86 -9.92 -9.02 11.88
C ALA A 86 -8.45 -9.39 11.63
N ASN A 87 -8.12 -9.72 10.39
CA ASN A 87 -6.79 -10.22 10.03
C ASN A 87 -5.94 -9.14 9.35
N HIS A 88 -4.62 -9.26 9.51
CA HIS A 88 -3.66 -8.70 8.58
C HIS A 88 -3.88 -9.27 7.18
N ALA A 89 -3.71 -8.45 6.15
CA ALA A 89 -4.02 -8.83 4.78
C ALA A 89 -2.81 -8.74 3.84
N LEU A 90 -2.60 -9.77 3.03
CA LEU A 90 -1.63 -9.77 1.95
C LEU A 90 -2.35 -9.90 0.61
N LEU A 91 -2.27 -8.85 -0.20
CA LEU A 91 -2.79 -8.80 -1.56
C LEU A 91 -1.62 -9.10 -2.51
N TRP A 92 -1.64 -10.23 -3.19
CA TRP A 92 -0.52 -10.64 -4.04
C TRP A 92 -0.95 -10.90 -5.48
N GLY A 93 0.02 -10.86 -6.40
CA GLY A 93 -0.17 -11.24 -7.79
C GLY A 93 0.21 -10.12 -8.74
N SER A 94 -0.42 -10.08 -9.92
CA SER A 94 0.10 -9.31 -11.05
C SER A 94 0.10 -7.79 -10.83
N ARG A 95 1.06 -7.10 -11.47
CA ARG A 95 1.13 -5.64 -11.43
C ARG A 95 -0.06 -5.00 -12.15
N GLY A 96 -0.59 -3.91 -11.58
CA GLY A 96 -1.66 -3.13 -12.21
C GLY A 96 -3.07 -3.72 -12.12
N THR A 97 -3.29 -4.74 -11.30
CA THR A 97 -4.59 -5.40 -11.09
C THR A 97 -5.47 -4.72 -10.02
N GLY A 98 -5.02 -3.59 -9.45
CA GLY A 98 -5.81 -2.81 -8.50
C GLY A 98 -5.58 -3.11 -7.02
N LYS A 99 -4.51 -3.83 -6.63
CA LYS A 99 -4.20 -4.16 -5.23
C LYS A 99 -4.12 -2.92 -4.32
N SER A 100 -3.24 -1.96 -4.66
CA SER A 100 -3.06 -0.72 -3.89
C SER A 100 -4.28 0.19 -3.99
N SER A 101 -4.93 0.20 -5.16
CA SER A 101 -6.20 0.91 -5.39
C SER A 101 -7.31 0.41 -4.47
N MET A 102 -7.39 -0.89 -4.21
CA MET A 102 -8.39 -1.49 -3.33
C MET A 102 -8.25 -0.99 -1.88
N VAL A 103 -7.02 -0.93 -1.35
CA VAL A 103 -6.77 -0.41 0.00
C VAL A 103 -7.13 1.08 0.10
N ARG A 104 -6.81 1.87 -0.92
CA ARG A 104 -7.15 3.30 -0.97
C ARG A 104 -8.66 3.53 -1.09
N ALA A 105 -9.36 2.71 -1.86
CA ALA A 105 -10.82 2.77 -1.99
C ALA A 105 -11.53 2.36 -0.68
N LEU A 106 -10.95 1.47 0.13
CA LEU A 106 -11.44 1.18 1.49
C LEU A 106 -11.32 2.38 2.42
N LEU A 107 -10.20 3.12 2.34
CA LEU A 107 -10.07 4.39 3.06
C LEU A 107 -11.19 5.35 2.67
N ALA A 108 -11.47 5.50 1.37
CA ALA A 108 -12.56 6.37 0.90
C ALA A 108 -13.92 5.97 1.48
N GLN A 109 -14.22 4.68 1.51
CA GLN A 109 -15.49 4.16 2.02
C GLN A 109 -15.64 4.33 3.53
N HIS A 110 -14.57 4.15 4.29
CA HIS A 110 -14.63 4.06 5.76
C HIS A 110 -13.97 5.25 6.50
N ALA A 111 -13.49 6.27 5.80
CA ALA A 111 -12.90 7.47 6.41
C ALA A 111 -13.81 8.12 7.47
N LYS A 112 -15.11 8.20 7.18
CA LYS A 112 -16.13 8.74 8.10
C LYS A 112 -16.36 7.87 9.33
N ALA A 113 -16.06 6.57 9.25
CA ALA A 113 -16.15 5.62 10.36
C ALA A 113 -14.86 5.57 11.20
N GLY A 114 -13.90 6.47 10.95
CA GLY A 114 -12.67 6.57 11.73
C GLY A 114 -11.49 5.75 11.18
N LEU A 115 -11.59 5.18 9.98
CA LEU A 115 -10.47 4.50 9.33
C LEU A 115 -9.41 5.52 8.86
N ARG A 116 -8.14 5.22 9.13
CA ARG A 116 -6.97 5.99 8.69
C ARG A 116 -5.95 5.08 8.03
N LEU A 117 -5.18 5.62 7.10
CA LEU A 117 -4.17 4.88 6.36
C LEU A 117 -2.78 5.45 6.64
N ILE A 118 -1.81 4.59 6.94
CA ILE A 118 -0.42 5.00 7.12
C ILE A 118 0.43 4.23 6.12
N GLU A 119 1.01 4.93 5.16
CA GLU A 119 1.95 4.33 4.21
C GLU A 119 3.32 4.14 4.86
N ILE A 120 3.86 2.93 4.77
CA ILE A 120 5.20 2.60 5.25
C ILE A 120 5.96 1.96 4.09
N GLU A 121 7.07 2.59 3.72
CA GLU A 121 7.97 2.04 2.71
C GLU A 121 8.67 0.80 3.26
N ARG A 122 8.95 -0.17 2.37
CA ARG A 122 9.60 -1.44 2.73
C ARG A 122 10.89 -1.23 3.54
N ASP A 123 11.71 -0.27 3.15
CA ASP A 123 13.02 -0.01 3.77
C ASP A 123 12.88 0.62 5.17
N HIS A 124 11.66 0.96 5.59
CA HIS A 124 11.36 1.52 6.91
C HIS A 124 10.58 0.56 7.82
N LEU A 125 10.43 -0.72 7.44
CA LEU A 125 9.69 -1.71 8.25
C LEU A 125 10.30 -1.94 9.64
N ALA A 126 11.60 -1.68 9.80
CA ALA A 126 12.26 -1.76 11.11
C ALA A 126 11.70 -0.74 12.13
N ASP A 127 11.07 0.34 11.67
CA ASP A 127 10.44 1.36 12.53
C ASP A 127 8.98 1.03 12.89
N LEU A 128 8.40 -0.09 12.41
CA LEU A 128 7.02 -0.48 12.67
C LEU A 128 6.61 -0.39 14.16
N PRO A 129 7.40 -0.91 15.14
CA PRO A 129 7.06 -0.80 16.55
C PRO A 129 6.88 0.66 17.01
N ARG A 130 7.73 1.57 16.52
CA ARG A 130 7.66 3.00 16.86
C ARG A 130 6.45 3.68 16.25
N VAL A 131 6.08 3.29 15.03
CA VAL A 131 4.84 3.77 14.39
C VAL A 131 3.66 3.31 15.23
N VAL A 132 3.60 2.03 15.56
CA VAL A 132 2.53 1.44 16.37
C VAL A 132 2.40 2.13 17.73
N GLU A 133 3.51 2.42 18.41
CA GLU A 133 3.52 3.12 19.71
C GLU A 133 2.82 4.49 19.64
N GLN A 134 3.00 5.24 18.54
CA GLN A 134 2.36 6.53 18.33
C GLN A 134 0.83 6.43 18.11
N LEU A 135 0.33 5.25 17.73
CA LEU A 135 -1.08 5.04 17.37
C LEU A 135 -1.91 4.42 18.50
N LEU A 136 -1.27 3.72 19.44
CA LEU A 136 -1.92 2.96 20.52
C LEU A 136 -3.00 3.74 21.29
N LYS A 137 -2.79 5.04 21.52
CA LYS A 137 -3.68 5.88 22.35
C LYS A 137 -4.73 6.65 21.54
N LEU A 138 -4.75 6.46 20.22
CA LEU A 138 -5.64 7.20 19.34
C LEU A 138 -6.97 6.44 19.13
N PRO A 139 -8.11 7.14 19.08
CA PRO A 139 -9.43 6.51 18.94
C PRO A 139 -9.72 6.00 17.52
N GLN A 140 -8.93 6.42 16.52
CA GLN A 140 -9.08 5.96 15.14
C GLN A 140 -8.57 4.53 14.96
N ARG A 141 -8.98 3.90 13.85
CA ARG A 141 -8.52 2.59 13.41
C ARG A 141 -7.54 2.78 12.26
N PHE A 142 -6.35 2.21 12.36
CA PHE A 142 -5.25 2.45 11.43
C PHE A 142 -4.93 1.20 10.62
N ILE A 143 -4.91 1.34 9.30
CA ILE A 143 -4.25 0.38 8.42
C ILE A 143 -2.85 0.89 8.14
N LEU A 144 -1.84 0.15 8.60
CA LEU A 144 -0.47 0.30 8.12
C LEU A 144 -0.38 -0.39 6.76
N PHE A 145 -0.07 0.38 5.72
CA PHE A 145 -0.06 -0.08 4.35
C PHE A 145 1.36 -0.09 3.79
N CYS A 146 1.82 -1.28 3.39
CA CYS A 146 3.09 -1.44 2.69
C CYS A 146 2.83 -1.85 1.23
N ASP A 147 3.16 -0.95 0.30
CA ASP A 147 2.98 -1.22 -1.13
C ASP A 147 4.22 -1.90 -1.73
N ASP A 148 4.01 -2.89 -2.59
CA ASP A 148 5.06 -3.69 -3.25
C ASP A 148 6.09 -4.29 -2.27
N LEU A 149 5.57 -4.95 -1.22
CA LEU A 149 6.34 -5.71 -0.27
C LEU A 149 6.97 -6.93 -0.95
N SER A 150 8.28 -6.88 -1.14
CA SER A 150 9.11 -8.02 -1.52
C SER A 150 10.51 -7.84 -0.99
N PHE A 151 11.08 -8.91 -0.45
CA PHE A 151 12.43 -8.93 0.11
C PHE A 151 13.37 -9.66 -0.82
N GLU A 152 14.64 -9.25 -0.83
CA GLU A 152 15.71 -10.01 -1.45
C GLU A 152 16.35 -10.99 -0.45
N ALA A 153 17.07 -12.00 -0.96
CA ALA A 153 17.71 -12.99 -0.11
C ALA A 153 18.78 -12.33 0.79
N GLY A 154 18.64 -12.50 2.11
CA GLY A 154 19.58 -11.97 3.10
C GLY A 154 19.18 -10.65 3.77
N GLU A 155 18.08 -10.02 3.35
CA GLU A 155 17.52 -8.86 4.06
C GLU A 155 17.01 -9.30 5.45
N SER A 156 17.31 -8.53 6.51
CA SER A 156 16.89 -8.86 7.88
C SER A 156 15.54 -8.25 8.29
N ASP A 157 15.03 -7.32 7.50
CA ASP A 157 13.90 -6.46 7.86
C ASP A 157 12.59 -7.23 8.02
N TYR A 158 12.49 -8.40 7.37
CA TYR A 158 11.35 -9.29 7.52
C TYR A 158 11.19 -9.87 8.93
N ARG A 159 12.25 -9.91 9.76
CA ARG A 159 12.17 -10.41 11.15
C ARG A 159 11.36 -9.49 12.05
N VAL A 160 11.43 -8.18 11.81
CA VAL A 160 10.62 -7.20 12.56
C VAL A 160 9.15 -7.38 12.18
N LEU A 161 8.88 -7.54 10.87
CA LEU A 161 7.55 -7.84 10.38
C LEU A 161 6.98 -9.14 10.98
N LYS A 162 7.82 -10.19 11.04
CA LYS A 162 7.52 -11.49 11.65
C LYS A 162 7.02 -11.32 13.09
N SER A 163 7.71 -10.52 13.90
CA SER A 163 7.34 -10.25 15.30
C SER A 163 6.01 -9.49 15.44
N VAL A 164 5.78 -8.47 14.61
CA VAL A 164 4.52 -7.71 14.61
C VAL A 164 3.33 -8.61 14.25
N LEU A 165 3.50 -9.47 13.24
CA LEU A 165 2.46 -10.42 12.82
C LEU A 165 2.17 -11.52 13.86
N ASP A 166 3.16 -11.93 14.66
CA ASP A 166 2.97 -12.92 15.75
C ASP A 166 2.34 -12.32 17.01
N GLY A 167 2.33 -10.99 17.14
CA GLY A 167 1.96 -10.33 18.40
C GLY A 167 2.88 -10.68 19.57
N SER A 168 4.14 -11.06 19.30
CA SER A 168 5.02 -11.74 20.28
C SER A 168 5.86 -10.81 21.17
N LEU A 169 5.75 -9.49 21.06
CA LEU A 169 6.54 -8.56 21.89
C LEU A 169 5.69 -7.52 22.63
N GLU A 170 4.61 -7.06 22.02
CA GLU A 170 3.57 -6.21 22.61
C GLU A 170 2.28 -6.68 21.92
N GLN A 171 1.16 -6.85 22.66
CA GLN A 171 -0.12 -7.18 22.02
C GLN A 171 -0.35 -6.18 20.88
N ALA A 172 -0.41 -6.68 19.63
CA ALA A 172 -0.69 -5.82 18.50
C ALA A 172 -1.96 -5.03 18.80
N PRO A 173 -1.93 -3.69 18.69
CA PRO A 173 -3.06 -2.87 19.10
C PRO A 173 -4.34 -3.31 18.40
N ASP A 174 -5.45 -3.34 19.14
CA ASP A 174 -6.78 -3.58 18.56
C ASP A 174 -7.15 -2.53 17.51
N ASN A 175 -6.46 -1.38 17.50
CA ASN A 175 -6.67 -0.29 16.55
C ASN A 175 -5.67 -0.24 15.39
N VAL A 176 -4.86 -1.29 15.17
CA VAL A 176 -3.91 -1.37 14.06
C VAL A 176 -4.02 -2.69 13.28
N LEU A 177 -4.10 -2.60 11.94
CA LEU A 177 -3.89 -3.74 11.04
C LEU A 177 -2.80 -3.44 10.00
N LEU A 178 -2.01 -4.45 9.66
CA LEU A 178 -1.07 -4.40 8.55
C LEU A 178 -1.69 -4.97 7.26
N TYR A 179 -1.78 -4.14 6.22
CA TYR A 179 -2.09 -4.55 4.85
C TYR A 179 -0.85 -4.39 3.97
N ALA A 180 -0.52 -5.41 3.18
CA ALA A 180 0.60 -5.39 2.26
C ALA A 180 0.14 -5.77 0.84
N THR A 181 0.75 -5.15 -0.18
CA THR A 181 0.68 -5.67 -1.55
C THR A 181 1.98 -6.34 -1.93
N SER A 182 1.94 -7.36 -2.78
CA SER A 182 3.15 -7.95 -3.36
C SER A 182 2.93 -8.34 -4.82
N ASN A 183 4.00 -8.31 -5.59
CA ASN A 183 4.00 -8.86 -6.95
C ASN A 183 4.40 -10.34 -6.98
N ARG A 184 4.83 -10.88 -5.85
CA ARG A 184 5.15 -12.30 -5.65
C ARG A 184 4.13 -12.92 -4.72
N ARG A 185 3.87 -14.23 -4.88
CA ARG A 185 3.00 -14.98 -3.97
C ARG A 185 3.62 -15.06 -2.56
N HIS A 186 4.90 -15.39 -2.52
CA HIS A 186 5.72 -15.40 -1.31
C HIS A 186 6.59 -14.14 -1.30
N LEU A 187 6.69 -13.50 -0.14
CA LEU A 187 7.37 -12.20 0.00
C LEU A 187 8.88 -12.28 -0.22
N VAL A 188 9.47 -13.47 -0.14
CA VAL A 188 10.90 -13.73 -0.36
C VAL A 188 11.04 -14.70 -1.53
N PRO A 189 11.98 -14.48 -2.48
CA PRO A 189 12.14 -15.33 -3.64
C PRO A 189 12.63 -16.73 -3.24
N GLU A 190 12.08 -17.72 -3.93
CA GLU A 190 12.59 -19.10 -3.96
C GLU A 190 13.68 -19.16 -5.04
N ASN A 191 14.95 -19.22 -4.65
CA ASN A 191 16.02 -19.43 -5.62
C ASN A 191 16.01 -20.90 -6.07
N GLN A 192 16.16 -21.16 -7.37
CA GLN A 192 16.26 -22.54 -7.89
C GLN A 192 17.44 -23.31 -7.27
N SER A 193 18.52 -22.62 -6.90
CA SER A 193 19.66 -23.21 -6.14
C SER A 193 19.32 -23.59 -4.70
N ASP A 194 18.27 -23.01 -4.10
CA ASP A 194 17.77 -23.42 -2.78
C ASP A 194 17.00 -24.76 -2.89
N ASN A 195 16.54 -25.12 -4.11
CA ASN A 195 15.93 -26.43 -4.41
C ASN A 195 16.96 -27.54 -4.67
N ASP A 196 18.17 -27.17 -5.11
CA ASP A 196 19.26 -28.13 -5.33
C ASP A 196 19.82 -28.70 -4.01
N ASN A 197 19.58 -28.03 -2.87
CA ASN A 197 19.95 -28.45 -1.52
C ASN A 197 18.80 -29.17 -0.77
N TRP A 198 17.78 -29.66 -1.47
CA TRP A 198 16.74 -30.50 -0.88
C TRP A 198 17.35 -31.83 -0.40
N LYS A 199 17.58 -31.95 0.91
CA LYS A 199 17.99 -33.20 1.51
C LYS A 199 16.78 -34.14 1.56
N ARG A 200 16.84 -35.24 0.82
CA ARG A 200 15.97 -36.40 1.05
C ARG A 200 16.34 -37.02 2.39
N VAL A 201 15.45 -36.93 3.37
CA VAL A 201 15.50 -37.74 4.60
C VAL A 201 14.22 -38.58 4.59
N ASP A 202 14.35 -39.90 4.70
CA ASP A 202 13.23 -40.86 4.68
C ASP A 202 12.24 -40.77 3.50
N GLY A 203 12.71 -40.33 2.33
CA GLY A 203 11.90 -40.28 1.10
C GLY A 203 10.99 -39.05 0.98
N GLU A 204 10.97 -38.19 2.00
CA GLU A 204 10.29 -36.90 1.99
C GLU A 204 11.26 -35.76 1.67
N LEU A 205 10.76 -34.76 0.93
CA LEU A 205 11.51 -33.57 0.55
C LEU A 205 11.38 -32.53 1.66
N HIS A 206 12.45 -32.29 2.42
CA HIS A 206 12.48 -31.25 3.44
C HIS A 206 13.11 -29.96 2.88
N PRO A 207 12.40 -28.82 2.91
CA PRO A 207 12.99 -27.52 2.60
C PRO A 207 14.10 -27.19 3.61
N SER A 208 15.06 -26.34 3.23
CA SER A 208 16.03 -25.82 4.20
C SER A 208 15.33 -24.89 5.21
N GLU A 209 15.82 -24.79 6.45
CA GLU A 209 15.27 -23.89 7.51
C GLU A 209 15.08 -22.45 7.00
N ALA A 210 15.97 -21.97 6.12
CA ALA A 210 15.89 -20.66 5.50
C ALA A 210 14.74 -20.50 4.49
N VAL A 211 14.21 -21.57 3.91
CA VAL A 211 13.02 -21.57 3.03
C VAL A 211 11.74 -21.68 3.85
N GLU A 212 11.74 -22.50 4.91
CA GLU A 212 10.60 -22.60 5.85
C GLU A 212 10.30 -21.25 6.53
N ASP A 213 11.34 -20.54 7.00
CA ASP A 213 11.17 -19.21 7.60
C ASP A 213 10.62 -18.15 6.63
N LYS A 214 10.90 -18.30 5.32
CA LYS A 214 10.44 -17.39 4.25
C LYS A 214 8.96 -17.59 3.92
N ILE A 215 8.53 -18.85 3.83
CA ILE A 215 7.11 -19.20 3.63
C ILE A 215 6.29 -18.81 4.86
N ALA A 216 6.83 -19.07 6.05
CA ALA A 216 6.20 -18.77 7.33
C ALA A 216 5.82 -17.28 7.51
N LEU A 217 6.54 -16.33 6.90
CA LEU A 217 6.17 -14.92 6.96
C LEU A 217 4.88 -14.62 6.19
N SER A 218 4.75 -15.17 4.99
CA SER A 218 3.60 -14.91 4.13
C SER A 218 2.33 -15.57 4.70
N ASP A 219 2.48 -16.76 5.30
CA ASP A 219 1.37 -17.52 5.90
C ASP A 219 0.80 -16.88 7.18
N ARG A 220 1.50 -15.90 7.76
CA ARG A 220 1.02 -15.15 8.94
C ARG A 220 0.02 -14.06 8.62
N PHE A 221 -0.16 -13.73 7.35
CA PHE A 221 -1.28 -12.90 6.94
C PHE A 221 -2.55 -13.74 6.94
N GLY A 222 -3.40 -13.55 7.96
CA GLY A 222 -4.65 -14.31 8.10
C GLY A 222 -5.65 -14.10 6.95
N LEU A 223 -5.51 -13.02 6.17
CA LEU A 223 -6.25 -12.82 4.92
C LEU A 223 -5.29 -12.76 3.72
N TRP A 224 -5.41 -13.73 2.81
CA TRP A 224 -4.56 -13.83 1.63
C TRP A 224 -5.39 -13.72 0.34
N LEU A 225 -5.16 -12.66 -0.44
CA LEU A 225 -5.95 -12.33 -1.63
C LEU A 225 -5.11 -12.38 -2.89
N SER A 226 -5.52 -13.24 -3.84
CA SER A 226 -4.82 -13.43 -5.10
C SER A 226 -5.41 -12.56 -6.22
N PHE A 227 -4.52 -11.90 -6.97
CA PHE A 227 -4.86 -11.05 -8.11
C PHE A 227 -4.18 -11.55 -9.38
N TYR A 228 -4.95 -12.15 -10.27
CA TYR A 228 -4.45 -12.74 -11.50
C TYR A 228 -4.33 -11.70 -12.64
N PRO A 229 -3.48 -11.97 -13.66
CA PRO A 229 -3.45 -11.15 -14.86
C PRO A 229 -4.84 -11.07 -15.50
N PHE A 230 -5.14 -9.94 -16.15
CA PHE A 230 -6.44 -9.76 -16.80
C PHE A 230 -6.55 -10.65 -18.03
N THR A 231 -7.72 -11.24 -18.23
CA THR A 231 -8.12 -11.75 -19.55
C THR A 231 -8.34 -10.57 -20.50
N GLN A 232 -8.42 -10.83 -21.80
CA GLN A 232 -8.74 -9.76 -22.76
C GLN A 232 -10.14 -9.19 -22.52
N GLU A 233 -11.12 -10.06 -22.26
CA GLU A 233 -12.50 -9.67 -21.93
C GLU A 233 -12.53 -8.75 -20.71
N HIS A 234 -11.90 -9.17 -19.60
CA HIS A 234 -11.81 -8.37 -18.40
C HIS A 234 -11.10 -7.03 -18.63
N PHE A 235 -10.04 -7.01 -19.45
CA PHE A 235 -9.37 -5.77 -19.83
C PHE A 235 -10.31 -4.82 -20.59
N LEU A 236 -11.11 -5.33 -21.52
CA LEU A 236 -12.08 -4.53 -22.28
C LEU A 236 -13.20 -4.00 -21.41
N ASP A 237 -13.71 -4.79 -20.46
CA ASP A 237 -14.74 -4.34 -19.51
C ASP A 237 -14.21 -3.19 -18.63
N VAL A 238 -12.95 -3.26 -18.21
CA VAL A 238 -12.30 -2.19 -17.43
C VAL A 238 -12.08 -0.95 -18.31
N VAL A 239 -11.77 -1.12 -19.60
CA VAL A 239 -11.67 0.00 -20.55
C VAL A 239 -13.02 0.70 -20.71
N GLU A 240 -14.08 -0.06 -20.93
CA GLU A 240 -15.44 0.44 -21.05
C GLU A 240 -15.86 1.21 -19.79
N HIS A 241 -15.62 0.65 -18.60
CA HIS A 241 -15.88 1.32 -17.33
C HIS A 241 -15.20 2.69 -17.25
N TRP A 242 -13.89 2.76 -17.52
CA TRP A 242 -13.15 4.01 -17.41
C TRP A 242 -13.48 5.03 -18.51
N ILE A 243 -13.81 4.58 -19.73
CA ILE A 243 -14.33 5.49 -20.76
C ILE A 243 -15.67 6.05 -20.30
N GLY A 244 -16.56 5.21 -19.77
CA GLY A 244 -17.85 5.63 -19.20
C GLY A 244 -17.70 6.70 -18.13
N GLU A 245 -16.87 6.44 -17.11
CA GLU A 245 -16.61 7.38 -16.02
C GLU A 245 -16.05 8.72 -16.51
N LEU A 246 -15.10 8.71 -17.45
CA LEU A 246 -14.49 9.92 -17.98
C LEU A 246 -15.42 10.68 -18.94
N ALA A 247 -16.12 9.96 -19.81
CA ALA A 247 -17.05 10.53 -20.77
C ALA A 247 -18.25 11.18 -20.07
N ASN A 248 -18.80 10.53 -19.05
CA ASN A 248 -19.89 11.08 -18.23
C ASN A 248 -19.49 12.40 -17.57
N LYS A 249 -18.28 12.47 -16.99
CA LYS A 249 -17.74 13.71 -16.38
C LYS A 249 -17.56 14.83 -17.40
N ALA A 250 -17.28 14.49 -18.66
CA ALA A 250 -17.05 15.45 -19.73
C ALA A 250 -18.29 15.75 -20.59
N GLY A 251 -19.45 15.14 -20.30
CA GLY A 251 -20.64 15.24 -21.16
C GLY A 251 -20.45 14.65 -22.57
N LEU A 252 -19.50 13.73 -22.73
CA LEU A 252 -19.20 13.06 -23.99
C LEU A 252 -20.17 11.89 -24.19
N GLN A 253 -20.89 11.90 -25.31
CA GLN A 253 -21.69 10.75 -25.75
C GLN A 253 -20.78 9.76 -26.47
N TRP A 254 -20.88 8.49 -26.11
CA TRP A 254 -20.07 7.42 -26.67
C TRP A 254 -20.83 6.08 -26.61
N GLN A 255 -20.37 5.13 -27.40
CA GLN A 255 -20.87 3.76 -27.39
C GLN A 255 -19.70 2.82 -27.66
N ARG A 256 -19.69 1.66 -27.01
CA ARG A 256 -18.72 0.59 -27.27
C ARG A 256 -19.02 -0.06 -28.63
N ASP A 257 -18.00 -0.19 -29.45
CA ASP A 257 -18.03 -0.91 -30.72
C ASP A 257 -16.77 -1.76 -30.92
N GLU A 258 -16.78 -2.60 -31.95
CA GLU A 258 -15.67 -3.51 -32.25
C GLU A 258 -14.39 -2.73 -32.60
N ALA A 259 -14.50 -1.55 -33.23
CA ALA A 259 -13.36 -0.72 -33.58
C ALA A 259 -12.64 -0.20 -32.32
N LEU A 260 -13.39 0.22 -31.30
CA LEU A 260 -12.86 0.62 -30.00
C LEU A 260 -12.14 -0.53 -29.31
N ASP A 261 -12.74 -1.73 -29.29
CA ASP A 261 -12.15 -2.92 -28.68
C ASP A 261 -10.82 -3.28 -29.36
N ILE A 262 -10.76 -3.24 -30.70
CA ILE A 262 -9.54 -3.47 -31.46
C ILE A 262 -8.46 -2.43 -31.11
N LEU A 263 -8.82 -1.15 -31.00
CA LEU A 263 -7.89 -0.08 -30.60
C LEU A 263 -7.35 -0.30 -29.18
N ALA A 264 -8.22 -0.68 -28.24
CA ALA A 264 -7.86 -0.94 -26.85
C ALA A 264 -6.90 -2.13 -26.74
N VAL A 265 -7.18 -3.23 -27.45
CA VAL A 265 -6.31 -4.40 -27.47
C VAL A 265 -4.96 -4.07 -28.11
N ARG A 266 -4.94 -3.35 -29.25
CA ARG A 266 -3.68 -2.91 -29.89
C ARG A 266 -2.84 -2.05 -28.96
N TRP A 267 -3.48 -1.13 -28.22
CA TRP A 267 -2.81 -0.30 -27.22
C TRP A 267 -2.15 -1.15 -26.13
N ALA A 268 -2.86 -2.13 -25.58
CA ALA A 268 -2.33 -3.03 -24.56
C ALA A 268 -1.19 -3.92 -25.09
N THR A 269 -1.32 -4.45 -26.30
CA THR A 269 -0.27 -5.23 -26.97
C THR A 269 0.99 -4.41 -27.19
N GLY A 270 0.88 -3.16 -27.66
CA GLY A 270 2.02 -2.27 -27.84
C GLY A 270 2.76 -1.94 -26.54
N ARG A 271 2.08 -1.99 -25.39
CA ARG A 271 2.67 -1.81 -24.06
C ARG A 271 3.12 -3.12 -23.39
N GLY A 272 2.83 -4.27 -24.01
CA GLY A 272 3.18 -5.59 -23.50
C GLY A 272 2.43 -6.02 -22.24
N ASN A 273 1.33 -5.37 -21.87
CA ASN A 273 0.58 -5.75 -20.67
C ASN A 273 -0.92 -5.38 -20.73
N ARG A 274 -1.77 -6.26 -20.20
CA ARG A 274 -3.21 -6.06 -20.01
C ARG A 274 -3.50 -5.98 -18.51
N ASN A 275 -3.76 -4.78 -18.02
CA ASN A 275 -4.06 -4.52 -16.63
C ASN A 275 -4.88 -3.21 -16.48
N GLY A 276 -5.41 -2.96 -15.29
CA GLY A 276 -6.27 -1.80 -15.03
C GLY A 276 -5.57 -0.46 -15.25
N ARG A 277 -4.26 -0.36 -14.95
CA ARG A 277 -3.48 0.85 -15.24
C ARG A 277 -3.42 1.14 -16.74
N CYS A 278 -3.16 0.11 -17.55
CA CYS A 278 -3.13 0.23 -19.01
C CYS A 278 -4.51 0.60 -19.57
N ALA A 279 -5.57 0.00 -19.04
CA ALA A 279 -6.95 0.29 -19.42
C ALA A 279 -7.33 1.75 -19.13
N TYR A 280 -7.03 2.25 -17.92
CA TYR A 280 -7.28 3.65 -17.56
C TYR A 280 -6.48 4.64 -18.43
N GLN A 281 -5.22 4.32 -18.75
CA GLN A 281 -4.39 5.13 -19.64
C GLN A 281 -4.95 5.18 -21.06
N PHE A 282 -5.45 4.06 -21.58
CA PHE A 282 -6.14 4.02 -22.87
C PHE A 282 -7.43 4.85 -22.83
N ALA A 283 -8.26 4.68 -21.80
CA ALA A 283 -9.52 5.43 -21.66
C ALA A 283 -9.28 6.94 -21.63
N ARG A 284 -8.28 7.41 -20.87
CA ARG A 284 -7.87 8.83 -20.85
C ARG A 284 -7.45 9.34 -22.23
N TYR A 285 -6.64 8.55 -22.94
CA TYR A 285 -6.19 8.89 -24.29
C TYR A 285 -7.38 9.00 -25.25
N TRP A 286 -8.25 7.98 -25.27
CA TRP A 286 -9.36 7.90 -26.20
C TRP A 286 -10.40 9.00 -25.94
N VAL A 287 -10.80 9.22 -24.68
CA VAL A 287 -11.74 10.29 -24.32
C VAL A 287 -11.15 11.66 -24.63
N GLY A 288 -9.87 11.88 -24.33
CA GLY A 288 -9.16 13.12 -24.67
C GLY A 288 -9.19 13.40 -26.18
N LEU A 289 -8.91 12.38 -27.01
CA LEU A 289 -8.98 12.50 -28.46
C LEU A 289 -10.39 12.87 -28.94
N LYS A 290 -11.43 12.23 -28.41
CA LYS A 290 -12.83 12.52 -28.77
C LYS A 290 -13.31 13.90 -28.34
N LEU A 291 -12.79 14.44 -27.25
CA LEU A 291 -13.09 15.80 -26.84
C LEU A 291 -12.40 16.83 -27.75
N LEU A 292 -11.18 16.55 -28.22
CA LEU A 292 -10.49 17.41 -29.19
C LEU A 292 -11.21 17.43 -30.55
N GLU A 293 -11.69 16.28 -31.03
CA GLU A 293 -12.48 16.19 -32.28
C GLU A 293 -13.79 16.99 -32.21
N ARG A 294 -14.29 17.30 -31.01
CA ARG A 294 -15.48 18.14 -30.79
C ARG A 294 -15.17 19.63 -30.63
N GLN A 295 -13.91 20.01 -30.44
CA GLN A 295 -13.55 21.42 -30.39
C GLN A 295 -13.57 21.99 -31.81
N PRO A 296 -14.28 23.12 -32.03
CA PRO A 296 -14.42 23.72 -33.36
C PRO A 296 -13.11 24.27 -33.92
#